data_AF-A0A4Q0P906-F1
#
_entry.id   AF-A0A4Q0P906-F1
#
_cell.length_a   1.000
_cell.length_b   1.000
_cell.length_c   1.000
_cell.angle_alpha   90.00
_cell.angle_beta   90.00
_cell.angle_gamma   90.00
#
_symmetry.space_group_name_H-M   'P 1'
#
loop_
_entity.id
_entity.type
_entity.pdbx_description
1 polymer ?
#
loop_
_entity_poly.entity_id
_entity_poly.type
_entity_poly.pdbx_seq_one_letter_code
_entity_poly.pdbx_strand_id
1 'polypeptide(L)'
;MSWITGVVLMVITIVMAFTGQLLRWDNNGVWSAVVAAEQMGRIPLIGDSIAYFLLGGDTIGGETLNRFFAMHVFLFPALLFLIVTYHLYLVFKNGISEPPKVGKLLKPKTYRKWYEDMLMKKGVPLFPDAIWRDAVFSALVFLILVCLAWFIGAPALTSEPDLTNVNADPKPDWYFTWIFALFALMPRQIESYVMFLGPLLGGFLLFSIPFLSNKGERHPLRRPWAIAGVTFIILSICSLWYIGIKAP
;
A
#
# COMPACT_ATOMS: atom_id res chain seq x y z
N MET A 1 -14.13 -7.13 10.29
CA MET A 1 -14.34 -6.94 8.83
C MET A 1 -13.74 -5.65 8.31
N SER A 2 -13.79 -4.52 9.03
CA SER A 2 -13.12 -3.28 8.58
C SER A 2 -11.64 -3.46 8.22
N TRP A 3 -10.90 -4.30 8.95
CA TRP A 3 -9.52 -4.66 8.60
C TRP A 3 -9.35 -5.23 7.19
N ILE A 4 -10.18 -6.20 6.79
CA ILE A 4 -10.14 -6.86 5.49
C ILE A 4 -10.33 -5.83 4.37
N THR A 5 -11.33 -4.95 4.50
CA THR A 5 -11.53 -3.85 3.56
C THR A 5 -10.36 -2.87 3.53
N GLY A 6 -9.66 -2.65 4.66
CA GLY A 6 -8.44 -1.85 4.71
C GLY A 6 -7.26 -2.49 3.97
N VAL A 7 -7.11 -3.82 4.07
CA VAL A 7 -6.10 -4.57 3.29
C VAL A 7 -6.40 -4.46 1.79
N VAL A 8 -7.67 -4.56 1.38
CA VAL A 8 -8.06 -4.35 -0.03
C VAL A 8 -7.74 -2.93 -0.48
N LEU A 9 -8.07 -1.91 0.32
CA LEU A 9 -7.72 -0.52 0.02
C LEU A 9 -6.22 -0.34 -0.16
N MET A 10 -5.42 -0.91 0.75
CA MET A 10 -3.95 -0.87 0.66
C MET A 10 -3.44 -1.45 -0.66
N VAL A 11 -3.96 -2.59 -1.10
CA VAL A 11 -3.58 -3.20 -2.38
C VAL A 11 -3.96 -2.30 -3.56
N ILE A 12 -5.17 -1.74 -3.57
CA ILE A 12 -5.58 -0.84 -4.65
C ILE A 12 -4.73 0.44 -4.66
N THR A 13 -4.36 0.98 -3.50
CA THR A 13 -3.46 2.15 -3.39
C THR A 13 -2.07 1.85 -3.93
N ILE A 14 -1.52 0.66 -3.67
CA ILE A 14 -0.24 0.22 -4.24
C ILE A 14 -0.32 0.17 -5.77
N VAL A 15 -1.40 -0.41 -6.31
CA VAL A 15 -1.62 -0.49 -7.76
C VAL A 15 -1.81 0.90 -8.38
N MET A 16 -2.51 1.81 -7.70
CA MET A 16 -2.62 3.21 -8.10
C MET A 16 -1.25 3.89 -8.18
N ALA A 17 -0.41 3.72 -7.16
CA ALA A 17 0.93 4.32 -7.14
C ALA A 17 1.78 3.82 -8.32
N PHE A 18 1.77 2.50 -8.57
CA PHE A 18 2.49 1.90 -9.70
C PHE A 18 1.98 2.39 -11.06
N THR A 19 0.66 2.35 -11.28
CA THR A 19 0.10 2.78 -12.56
C THR A 19 0.34 4.26 -12.83
N GLY A 20 0.28 5.11 -11.81
CA GLY A 20 0.57 6.55 -11.89
C GLY A 20 2.01 6.86 -12.28
N GLN A 21 2.96 6.01 -11.87
CA GLN A 21 4.37 6.18 -12.20
C GLN A 21 4.63 6.17 -13.71
N LEU A 22 3.93 5.29 -14.45
CA LEU A 22 4.08 5.18 -15.90
C LEU A 22 3.53 6.40 -16.65
N LEU A 23 2.52 7.09 -16.10
CA LEU A 23 1.87 8.23 -16.77
C LEU A 23 2.81 9.43 -16.98
N ARG A 24 3.93 9.50 -16.26
CA ARG A 24 4.96 10.53 -16.46
C ARG A 24 5.71 10.37 -17.76
N TRP A 25 5.68 9.16 -18.34
CA TRP A 25 6.37 8.80 -19.58
C TRP A 25 7.85 9.22 -19.61
N ASP A 26 8.52 9.10 -18.47
CA ASP A 26 9.96 9.31 -18.35
C ASP A 26 10.69 7.96 -18.37
N ASN A 27 12.02 7.99 -18.55
CA ASN A 27 12.84 6.78 -18.66
C ASN A 27 12.59 5.80 -17.49
N ASN A 28 12.54 6.30 -16.25
CA ASN A 28 12.25 5.47 -15.08
C ASN A 28 10.85 4.88 -15.10
N GLY A 29 9.83 5.65 -15.47
CA GLY A 29 8.43 5.18 -15.55
C GLY A 29 8.26 4.05 -16.57
N VAL A 30 8.79 4.23 -17.78
CA VAL A 30 8.71 3.24 -18.86
C VAL A 30 9.45 1.96 -18.50
N TRP A 31 10.71 2.06 -18.08
CA TRP A 31 11.49 0.89 -17.71
C TRP A 31 10.96 0.18 -16.46
N SER A 32 10.37 0.91 -15.50
CA SER A 32 9.69 0.26 -14.36
C SER A 32 8.51 -0.59 -14.82
N ALA A 33 7.75 -0.15 -15.84
CA ALA A 33 6.67 -0.93 -16.41
C ALA A 33 7.18 -2.15 -17.21
N VAL A 34 8.30 -2.01 -17.94
CA VAL A 34 8.97 -3.13 -18.61
C VAL A 34 9.43 -4.18 -17.58
N VAL A 35 10.16 -3.77 -16.54
CA VAL A 35 10.61 -4.67 -15.47
C VAL A 35 9.41 -5.34 -14.81
N ALA A 36 8.33 -4.61 -14.51
CA ALA A 36 7.12 -5.22 -13.95
C ALA A 36 6.49 -6.25 -14.90
N ALA A 37 6.43 -5.98 -16.21
CA ALA A 37 5.92 -6.93 -17.19
C ALA A 37 6.79 -8.18 -17.27
N GLU A 38 8.11 -8.04 -17.27
CA GLU A 38 9.05 -9.17 -17.24
C GLU A 38 8.90 -10.00 -15.97
N GLN A 39 8.74 -9.34 -14.82
CA GLN A 39 8.49 -9.99 -13.53
C GLN A 39 7.18 -10.80 -13.55
N MET A 40 6.11 -10.23 -14.10
CA MET A 40 4.83 -10.94 -14.27
C MET A 40 4.95 -12.08 -15.30
N GLY A 41 5.77 -11.92 -16.33
CA GLY A 41 6.10 -12.95 -17.32
C GLY A 41 6.69 -14.22 -16.71
N ARG A 42 7.40 -14.10 -15.59
CA ARG A 42 7.99 -15.24 -14.87
C ARG A 42 6.98 -16.11 -14.11
N ILE A 43 5.70 -15.72 -14.07
CA ILE A 43 4.65 -16.53 -13.44
C ILE A 43 4.39 -17.79 -14.28
N PRO A 44 4.44 -18.99 -13.68
CA PRO A 44 4.16 -20.23 -14.41
C PRO A 44 2.78 -20.23 -15.06
N LEU A 45 2.67 -20.85 -16.25
CA LEU A 45 1.44 -21.09 -17.04
C LEU A 45 0.77 -19.86 -17.66
N ILE A 46 0.68 -18.74 -16.95
CA ILE A 46 -0.10 -17.56 -17.38
C ILE A 46 0.73 -16.27 -17.48
N GLY A 47 2.02 -16.30 -17.13
CA GLY A 47 2.87 -15.12 -17.06
C GLY A 47 2.94 -14.34 -18.37
N ASP A 48 3.22 -15.02 -19.49
CA ASP A 48 3.32 -14.40 -20.81
C ASP A 48 2.03 -13.67 -21.21
N SER A 49 0.87 -14.28 -20.92
CA SER A 49 -0.43 -13.65 -21.18
C SER A 49 -0.67 -12.41 -20.32
N ILE A 50 -0.23 -12.43 -19.05
CA ILE A 50 -0.33 -11.28 -18.15
C ILE A 50 0.60 -10.17 -18.61
N ALA A 51 1.85 -10.48 -18.97
CA ALA A 51 2.83 -9.52 -19.47
C ALA A 51 2.32 -8.85 -20.76
N TYR A 52 1.83 -9.65 -21.72
CA TYR A 52 1.24 -9.15 -22.95
C TYR A 52 0.00 -8.28 -22.69
N PHE A 53 -0.86 -8.67 -21.74
CA PHE A 53 -2.00 -7.84 -21.36
C PHE A 53 -1.57 -6.50 -20.75
N LEU A 54 -0.55 -6.51 -19.90
CA LEU A 54 -0.02 -5.33 -19.21
C LEU A 54 0.60 -4.36 -20.22
N LEU A 55 1.46 -4.86 -21.12
CA LEU A 55 2.09 -4.04 -22.17
C LEU A 55 1.13 -3.68 -23.30
N GLY A 56 0.10 -4.49 -23.55
CA GLY A 56 -0.79 -4.28 -24.69
C GLY A 56 -0.17 -4.58 -26.05
N GLY A 57 0.89 -5.39 -26.06
CA GLY A 57 1.65 -5.81 -27.23
C GLY A 57 2.94 -6.53 -26.81
N ASP A 58 3.80 -6.84 -27.77
CA ASP A 58 5.10 -7.47 -27.51
C ASP A 58 6.11 -6.49 -26.86
N THR A 59 5.92 -5.20 -27.07
CA THR A 59 6.77 -4.13 -26.52
C THR A 59 5.92 -3.03 -25.91
N ILE A 60 6.49 -2.28 -24.96
CA ILE A 60 5.86 -1.08 -24.40
C ILE A 60 5.65 -0.01 -25.49
N GLY A 61 4.51 0.67 -25.45
CA GLY A 61 4.17 1.70 -26.43
C GLY A 61 2.92 2.49 -26.07
N GLY A 62 2.35 3.19 -27.06
CA GLY A 62 1.18 4.04 -26.86
C GLY A 62 -0.06 3.30 -26.33
N GLU A 63 -0.25 2.04 -26.75
CA GLU A 63 -1.32 1.19 -26.23
C GLU A 63 -1.15 0.89 -24.74
N THR A 64 0.08 0.65 -24.28
CA THR A 64 0.40 0.50 -22.85
C THR A 64 -0.02 1.73 -22.06
N LEU A 65 0.40 2.91 -22.54
CA LEU A 65 0.12 4.18 -21.88
C LEU A 65 -1.38 4.45 -21.79
N ASN A 66 -2.12 4.22 -22.88
CA ASN A 66 -3.56 4.43 -22.93
C ASN A 66 -4.31 3.50 -21.95
N ARG A 67 -3.90 2.23 -21.85
CA ARG A 67 -4.47 1.28 -20.88
C ARG A 67 -4.17 1.69 -19.44
N PHE A 68 -2.93 2.05 -19.14
CA PHE A 68 -2.54 2.52 -17.81
C PHE A 68 -3.27 3.80 -17.43
N PHE A 69 -3.43 4.73 -18.36
CA PHE A 69 -4.24 5.94 -18.17
C PHE A 69 -5.69 5.56 -17.83
N ALA A 70 -6.33 4.70 -18.63
CA ALA A 70 -7.70 4.28 -18.38
C ALA A 70 -7.87 3.59 -17.01
N MET A 71 -6.92 2.73 -16.64
CA MET A 71 -6.92 2.05 -15.35
C MET A 71 -6.69 3.00 -14.18
N HIS A 72 -5.70 3.90 -14.29
CA HIS A 72 -5.29 4.81 -13.23
C HIS A 72 -6.29 5.94 -12.99
N VAL A 73 -6.89 6.49 -14.05
CA VAL A 73 -7.77 7.65 -13.95
C VAL A 73 -9.22 7.24 -13.70
N PHE A 74 -9.67 6.12 -14.25
CA PHE A 74 -11.08 5.70 -14.15
C PHE A 74 -11.27 4.46 -13.28
N LEU A 75 -10.66 3.33 -13.63
CA LEU A 75 -10.99 2.04 -13.01
C LEU A 75 -10.64 1.98 -11.53
N PHE A 76 -9.38 2.20 -11.18
CA PHE A 76 -8.91 2.09 -9.80
C PHE A 76 -9.45 3.19 -8.88
N PRO A 77 -9.60 4.45 -9.31
CA PRO A 77 -10.30 5.46 -8.52
C PRO A 77 -11.76 5.10 -8.26
N ALA A 78 -12.50 4.61 -9.27
CA ALA A 78 -13.88 4.17 -9.08
C ALA A 78 -13.97 3.00 -8.06
N LEU A 79 -13.05 2.04 -8.16
CA LEU A 79 -12.96 0.95 -7.18
C LEU A 79 -12.59 1.46 -5.78
N LEU A 80 -11.65 2.41 -5.66
CA LEU A 80 -11.32 3.05 -4.39
C LEU A 80 -12.53 3.74 -3.77
N PHE A 81 -13.29 4.52 -4.53
CA PHE A 81 -14.51 5.16 -4.02
C PHE A 81 -15.48 4.13 -3.47
N LEU A 82 -15.77 3.06 -4.23
CA LEU A 82 -16.67 1.98 -3.80
C LEU A 82 -16.19 1.34 -2.49
N ILE A 83 -14.92 0.94 -2.43
CA ILE A 83 -14.39 0.23 -1.26
C ILE A 83 -14.23 1.17 -0.06
N VAL A 84 -13.85 2.44 -0.25
CA VAL A 84 -13.77 3.43 0.84
C VAL A 84 -15.15 3.69 1.43
N THR A 85 -16.18 3.87 0.59
CA THR A 85 -17.56 4.03 1.08
C THR A 85 -18.00 2.83 1.90
N TYR A 86 -17.72 1.61 1.42
CA TYR A 86 -18.04 0.39 2.16
C TYR A 86 -17.21 0.26 3.45
N HIS A 87 -15.93 0.64 3.42
CA HIS A 87 -15.05 0.66 4.59
C HIS A 87 -15.59 1.59 5.67
N LEU A 88 -15.95 2.82 5.30
CA LEU A 88 -16.53 3.81 6.21
C LEU A 88 -17.88 3.35 6.77
N TYR A 89 -18.73 2.74 5.94
CA TYR A 89 -19.97 2.11 6.42
C TYR A 89 -19.69 1.07 7.51
N LEU A 90 -18.69 0.20 7.32
CA LEU A 90 -18.29 -0.77 8.35
C LEU A 90 -17.72 -0.11 9.60
N VAL A 91 -17.00 1.01 9.50
CA VAL A 91 -16.52 1.78 10.64
C VAL A 91 -17.69 2.37 11.42
N PHE A 92 -18.66 3.00 10.75
CA PHE A 92 -19.86 3.54 11.42
C PHE A 92 -20.70 2.44 12.05
N LYS A 93 -20.88 1.32 11.35
CA LYS A 93 -21.62 0.17 11.87
C LYS A 93 -20.93 -0.45 13.09
N ASN A 94 -19.61 -0.69 13.02
CA ASN A 94 -18.88 -1.42 14.07
C ASN A 94 -18.37 -0.52 15.21
N GLY A 95 -18.32 0.79 15.00
CA GLY A 95 -17.72 1.76 15.92
C GLY A 95 -16.20 1.90 15.73
N ILE A 96 -15.67 3.03 16.22
CA ILE A 96 -14.23 3.32 16.22
C ILE A 96 -13.58 2.56 17.38
N SER A 97 -12.45 1.92 17.13
CA SER A 97 -11.71 1.21 18.18
C SER A 97 -11.18 2.18 19.22
N GLU A 98 -11.40 1.88 20.50
CA GLU A 98 -10.88 2.68 21.59
C GLU A 98 -9.38 2.44 21.82
N PRO A 99 -8.64 3.44 22.35
CA PRO A 99 -7.25 3.24 22.72
C PRO A 99 -7.10 2.06 23.68
N PRO A 100 -6.20 1.10 23.41
CA PRO A 100 -6.05 -0.08 24.25
C PRO A 100 -5.52 0.33 25.64
N LYS A 101 -6.00 -0.35 26.69
CA LYS A 101 -5.55 -0.15 28.08
C LYS A 101 -5.02 -1.45 28.66
N VAL A 102 -3.96 -1.36 29.48
CA VAL A 102 -3.39 -2.52 30.19
C VAL A 102 -4.44 -3.14 31.11
N GLY A 103 -4.51 -4.47 31.14
CA GLY A 103 -5.44 -5.25 31.97
C GLY A 103 -6.84 -5.37 31.37
N LYS A 104 -7.14 -4.70 30.26
CA LYS A 104 -8.46 -4.78 29.61
C LYS A 104 -8.47 -5.86 28.53
N LEU A 105 -9.10 -6.98 28.84
CA LEU A 105 -9.28 -8.09 27.91
C LEU A 105 -10.37 -7.80 26.87
N LEU A 106 -10.07 -8.06 25.60
CA LEU A 106 -11.06 -8.07 24.52
C LEU A 106 -11.86 -9.37 24.58
N LYS A 107 -13.16 -9.27 24.87
CA LYS A 107 -14.12 -10.37 24.83
C LYS A 107 -15.09 -10.17 23.65
N PRO A 108 -14.88 -10.82 22.49
CA PRO A 108 -15.64 -10.54 21.27
C PRO A 108 -17.16 -10.60 21.44
N LYS A 109 -17.67 -11.59 22.18
CA LYS A 109 -19.12 -11.80 22.38
C LYS A 109 -19.81 -10.66 23.12
N THR A 110 -19.13 -10.02 24.08
CA THR A 110 -19.71 -8.97 24.92
C THR A 110 -19.23 -7.57 24.53
N TYR A 111 -18.28 -7.48 23.60
CA TYR A 111 -17.63 -6.22 23.23
C TYR A 111 -18.63 -5.19 22.71
N ARG A 112 -19.61 -5.61 21.90
CA ARG A 112 -20.57 -4.68 21.30
C ARG A 112 -21.43 -3.98 22.34
N LYS A 113 -22.05 -4.75 23.23
CA LYS A 113 -22.85 -4.23 24.33
C LYS A 113 -22.02 -3.31 25.24
N TRP A 114 -20.81 -3.75 25.59
CA TRP A 114 -19.88 -2.93 26.38
C TRP A 114 -19.53 -1.59 25.69
N TYR A 115 -19.34 -1.61 24.36
CA TYR A 115 -19.00 -0.42 23.58
C TYR A 115 -20.17 0.57 23.53
N GLU A 116 -21.40 0.08 23.34
CA GLU A 116 -22.61 0.90 23.39
C GLU A 116 -22.81 1.54 24.78
N ASP A 117 -22.65 0.76 25.86
CA ASP A 117 -22.70 1.28 27.23
C ASP A 117 -21.62 2.35 27.50
N MET A 118 -20.43 2.17 26.91
CA MET A 118 -19.32 3.12 27.03
C MET A 118 -19.62 4.42 26.28
N LEU A 119 -20.20 4.34 25.07
CA LEU A 119 -20.63 5.50 24.30
C LEU A 119 -21.73 6.29 25.02
N MET A 120 -22.70 5.63 25.64
CA MET A 120 -23.74 6.33 26.40
C MET A 120 -23.19 7.13 27.59
N LYS A 121 -22.07 6.69 28.17
CA LYS A 121 -21.45 7.33 29.35
C LYS A 121 -20.37 8.36 29.01
N LYS A 122 -19.63 8.13 27.92
CA LYS A 122 -18.40 8.88 27.59
C LYS A 122 -18.25 9.23 26.12
N GLY A 123 -19.24 8.88 25.30
CA GLY A 123 -19.25 9.20 23.88
C GLY A 123 -19.31 10.69 23.67
N VAL A 124 -18.58 11.17 22.67
CA VAL A 124 -18.60 12.54 22.18
C VAL A 124 -19.26 12.49 20.80
N PRO A 125 -20.17 13.43 20.46
CA PRO A 125 -20.77 13.45 19.14
C PRO A 125 -19.72 13.64 18.04
N LEU A 126 -19.95 13.03 16.88
CA LEU A 126 -19.06 13.17 15.73
C LEU A 126 -19.05 14.61 15.21
N PHE A 127 -20.24 15.21 15.11
CA PHE A 127 -20.43 16.61 14.75
C PHE A 127 -20.88 17.40 15.98
N PRO A 128 -20.26 18.55 16.30
CA PRO A 128 -19.17 19.20 15.56
C PRO A 128 -17.77 18.74 15.99
N ASP A 129 -17.61 18.14 17.18
CA ASP A 129 -16.32 18.04 17.88
C ASP A 129 -15.25 17.27 17.10
N ALA A 130 -15.56 16.02 16.71
CA ALA A 130 -14.59 15.18 16.01
C ALA A 130 -14.34 15.69 14.58
N ILE A 131 -15.38 16.14 13.87
CA ILE A 131 -15.26 16.68 12.52
C ILE A 131 -14.38 17.93 12.51
N TRP A 132 -14.52 18.83 13.49
CA TRP A 132 -13.69 20.03 13.54
C TRP A 132 -12.23 19.71 13.80
N ARG A 133 -11.94 18.81 14.74
CA ARG A 133 -10.57 18.35 14.99
C ARG A 133 -9.95 17.72 13.74
N ASP A 134 -10.69 16.84 13.08
CA ASP A 134 -10.20 16.13 11.90
C ASP A 134 -10.04 17.10 10.70
N ALA A 135 -10.89 18.12 10.58
CA ALA A 135 -10.76 19.18 9.58
C ALA A 135 -9.52 20.07 9.82
N VAL A 136 -9.27 20.50 11.06
CA VAL A 136 -8.07 21.27 11.42
C VAL A 136 -6.81 20.47 11.15
N PHE A 137 -6.78 19.19 11.54
CA PHE A 137 -5.64 18.32 11.26
C PHE A 137 -5.43 18.11 9.75
N SER A 138 -6.51 17.90 8.99
CA SER A 138 -6.44 17.74 7.52
C SER A 138 -5.96 19.02 6.84
N ALA A 139 -6.42 20.18 7.28
CA ALA A 139 -5.97 21.48 6.78
C ALA A 139 -4.48 21.71 7.07
N LEU A 140 -4.00 21.30 8.26
CA LEU A 140 -2.58 21.37 8.61
C LEU A 140 -1.72 20.45 7.72
N VAL A 141 -2.14 19.21 7.50
CA VAL A 141 -1.44 18.29 6.60
C VAL A 141 -1.43 18.84 5.17
N PHE A 142 -2.56 19.35 4.68
CA PHE A 142 -2.65 19.97 3.36
C PHE A 142 -1.72 21.18 3.24
N LEU A 143 -1.68 22.04 4.25
CA LEU A 143 -0.76 23.19 4.29
C LEU A 143 0.70 22.75 4.24
N ILE A 144 1.08 21.71 4.98
CA ILE A 144 2.44 21.15 4.92
C ILE A 144 2.76 20.67 3.50
N LEU A 145 1.84 19.95 2.85
CA LEU A 145 2.03 19.50 1.47
C LEU A 145 2.20 20.65 0.48
N VAL A 146 1.39 21.72 0.61
CA VAL A 146 1.52 22.93 -0.21
C VAL A 146 2.86 23.62 0.04
N CYS A 147 3.30 23.73 1.30
CA CYS A 147 4.61 24.29 1.63
C CYS A 147 5.75 23.44 1.03
N LEU A 148 5.70 22.11 1.16
CA LEU A 148 6.69 21.23 0.54
C LEU A 148 6.71 21.40 -0.98
N ALA A 149 5.54 21.44 -1.62
CA ALA A 149 5.43 21.66 -3.06
C ALA A 149 5.97 23.04 -3.49
N TRP A 150 5.73 24.09 -2.71
CA TRP A 150 6.20 25.45 -3.03
C TRP A 150 7.70 25.65 -2.80
N PHE A 151 8.23 25.14 -1.70
CA PHE A 151 9.63 25.40 -1.29
C PHE A 151 10.62 24.34 -1.80
N ILE A 152 10.21 23.08 -1.91
CA ILE A 152 11.07 21.98 -2.39
C ILE A 152 10.78 21.65 -3.85
N GLY A 153 9.51 21.75 -4.28
CA GLY A 153 9.10 21.40 -5.63
C GLY A 153 8.97 19.88 -5.85
N ALA A 154 8.50 19.52 -7.04
CA ALA A 154 8.49 18.13 -7.48
C ALA A 154 9.91 17.71 -7.92
N PRO A 155 10.30 16.43 -7.72
CA PRO A 155 11.51 15.89 -8.34
C PRO A 155 11.48 16.08 -9.86
N ALA A 156 12.63 16.40 -10.45
CA ALA A 156 12.74 16.48 -11.90
C ALA A 156 12.44 15.11 -12.54
N LEU A 157 11.75 15.13 -13.68
CA LEU A 157 11.55 13.92 -14.48
C LEU A 157 12.89 13.44 -15.03
N THR A 158 13.01 12.13 -15.20
CA THR A 158 14.15 11.57 -15.93
C THR A 158 14.06 11.91 -17.42
N SER A 159 15.12 11.61 -18.18
CA SER A 159 15.14 11.82 -19.62
C SER A 159 13.99 11.11 -20.32
N GLU A 160 13.74 11.47 -21.57
CA GLU A 160 12.85 10.68 -22.41
C GLU A 160 13.28 9.21 -22.45
N PRO A 161 12.32 8.27 -22.53
CA PRO A 161 12.59 6.84 -22.53
C PRO A 161 13.31 6.43 -23.81
N ASP A 162 14.51 5.87 -23.67
CA ASP A 162 15.25 5.25 -24.77
C ASP A 162 15.20 3.72 -24.62
N LEU A 163 14.36 3.09 -25.44
CA LEU A 163 14.18 1.64 -25.45
C LEU A 163 15.39 0.88 -26.02
N THR A 164 16.34 1.57 -26.66
CA THR A 164 17.57 0.96 -27.20
C THR A 164 18.68 0.88 -26.16
N ASN A 165 18.57 1.62 -25.06
CA ASN A 165 19.56 1.63 -24.00
C ASN A 165 19.38 0.43 -23.05
N VAL A 166 20.08 -0.66 -23.36
CA VAL A 166 20.13 -1.88 -22.52
C VAL A 166 20.84 -1.71 -21.17
N ASN A 167 21.57 -0.60 -20.97
CA ASN A 167 22.25 -0.29 -19.70
C ASN A 167 21.45 0.71 -18.85
N ALA A 168 20.16 0.91 -19.13
CA ALA A 168 19.30 1.69 -18.28
C ALA A 168 19.22 1.06 -16.87
N ASP A 169 19.42 1.87 -15.83
CA ASP A 169 19.20 1.48 -14.44
C ASP A 169 17.98 2.24 -13.88
N PRO A 170 16.75 1.75 -14.15
CA PRO A 170 15.54 2.42 -13.72
C PRO A 170 15.31 2.24 -12.22
N LYS A 171 15.20 3.36 -11.50
CA LYS A 171 14.83 3.33 -10.08
C LYS A 171 13.34 3.67 -9.93
N PRO A 172 12.56 2.84 -9.24
CA PRO A 172 11.17 3.17 -8.98
C PRO A 172 11.09 4.28 -7.93
N ASP A 173 9.90 4.86 -7.80
CA ASP A 173 9.67 5.90 -6.80
C ASP A 173 9.97 5.40 -5.37
N TRP A 174 10.26 6.34 -4.47
CA TRP A 174 10.78 6.09 -3.12
C TRP A 174 9.97 5.08 -2.29
N TYR A 175 8.67 4.97 -2.52
CA TYR A 175 7.78 4.03 -1.81
C TYR A 175 7.92 2.57 -2.30
N PHE A 176 8.55 2.33 -3.45
CA PHE A 176 8.87 1.00 -3.98
C PHE A 176 10.35 0.63 -3.86
N THR A 177 11.23 1.57 -3.52
CA THR A 177 12.68 1.35 -3.46
C THR A 177 13.08 0.18 -2.56
N TRP A 178 12.37 -0.06 -1.45
CA TRP A 178 12.67 -1.18 -0.56
C TRP A 178 12.33 -2.55 -1.16
N ILE A 179 11.28 -2.64 -1.99
CA ILE A 179 10.91 -3.86 -2.72
C ILE A 179 11.92 -4.09 -3.85
N PHE A 180 12.29 -3.02 -4.55
CA PHE A 180 13.34 -3.07 -5.57
C PHE A 180 14.66 -3.60 -4.98
N ALA A 181 15.12 -3.05 -3.87
CA ALA A 181 16.33 -3.51 -3.18
C ALA A 181 16.22 -4.98 -2.73
N LEU A 182 15.05 -5.39 -2.24
CA LEU A 182 14.81 -6.79 -1.84
C LEU A 182 15.04 -7.75 -3.01
N PHE A 183 14.52 -7.43 -4.20
CA PHE A 183 14.69 -8.28 -5.38
C PHE A 183 16.08 -8.17 -6.00
N ALA A 184 16.67 -6.98 -6.05
CA ALA A 184 18.02 -6.77 -6.58
C ALA A 184 19.11 -7.53 -5.79
N LEU A 185 18.93 -7.68 -4.48
CA LEU A 185 19.84 -8.42 -3.60
C LEU A 185 19.55 -9.93 -3.56
N MET A 186 18.46 -10.38 -4.19
CA MET A 186 18.02 -11.76 -4.11
C MET A 186 18.79 -12.65 -5.09
N PRO A 187 19.18 -13.88 -4.69
CA PRO A 187 19.70 -14.85 -5.65
C PRO A 187 18.66 -15.19 -6.71
N ARG A 188 19.06 -15.18 -7.99
CA ARG A 188 18.18 -15.42 -9.16
C ARG A 188 17.38 -16.73 -9.07
N GLN A 189 17.88 -17.74 -8.34
CA GLN A 189 17.24 -19.05 -8.20
C GLN A 189 15.95 -18.99 -7.36
N ILE A 190 15.87 -18.06 -6.40
CA ILE A 190 14.73 -17.94 -5.49
C ILE A 190 13.86 -16.71 -5.79
N GLU A 191 14.40 -15.76 -6.55
CA GLU A 191 13.76 -14.49 -6.91
C GLU A 191 12.33 -14.70 -7.44
N SER A 192 12.16 -15.55 -8.46
CA SER A 192 10.84 -15.82 -9.05
C SER A 192 9.84 -16.41 -8.05
N TYR A 193 10.30 -17.29 -7.15
CA TYR A 193 9.44 -17.87 -6.13
C TYR A 193 9.00 -16.83 -5.10
N VAL A 194 9.92 -15.99 -4.63
CA VAL A 194 9.62 -14.97 -3.63
C VAL A 194 8.75 -13.85 -4.21
N MET A 195 8.99 -13.47 -5.47
CA MET A 195 8.19 -12.47 -6.17
C MET A 195 6.72 -12.86 -6.30
N PHE A 196 6.45 -14.14 -6.56
CA PHE A 196 5.08 -14.65 -6.64
C PHE A 196 4.50 -15.00 -5.25
N LEU A 197 5.22 -15.80 -4.46
CA LEU A 197 4.71 -16.30 -3.18
C LEU A 197 4.73 -15.23 -2.09
N GLY A 198 5.66 -14.27 -2.14
CA GLY A 198 5.81 -13.23 -1.12
C GLY A 198 4.55 -12.38 -0.94
N PRO A 199 4.05 -11.72 -2.00
CA PRO A 199 2.79 -10.96 -1.94
C PRO A 199 1.58 -11.84 -1.57
N LEU A 200 1.51 -13.08 -2.06
CA LEU A 200 0.42 -14.00 -1.72
C LEU A 200 0.42 -14.39 -0.23
N LEU A 201 1.59 -14.76 0.30
CA LEU A 201 1.76 -15.07 1.72
C LEU A 201 1.54 -13.85 2.60
N GLY A 202 2.07 -12.69 2.21
CA GLY A 202 1.86 -11.43 2.92
C GLY A 202 0.38 -11.04 2.96
N GLY A 203 -0.30 -11.13 1.82
CA GLY A 203 -1.74 -10.94 1.71
C GLY A 203 -2.49 -11.92 2.62
N PHE A 204 -2.24 -13.23 2.47
CA PHE A 204 -2.88 -14.27 3.28
C PHE A 204 -2.70 -14.04 4.78
N LEU A 205 -1.48 -13.69 5.23
CA LEU A 205 -1.21 -13.35 6.61
C LEU A 205 -2.03 -12.15 7.05
N LEU A 206 -2.04 -11.06 6.29
CA LEU A 206 -2.83 -9.86 6.58
C LEU A 206 -4.33 -10.16 6.67
N PHE A 207 -4.91 -10.92 5.73
CA PHE A 207 -6.31 -11.33 5.80
C PHE A 207 -6.60 -12.25 6.98
N SER A 208 -5.61 -13.04 7.44
CA SER A 208 -5.75 -14.00 8.54
C SER A 208 -5.63 -13.38 9.94
N ILE A 209 -4.98 -12.22 10.10
CA ILE A 209 -4.76 -11.55 11.40
C ILE A 209 -6.03 -11.43 12.25
N PRO A 210 -7.19 -10.96 11.71
CA PRO A 210 -8.41 -10.84 12.50
C PRO A 210 -8.94 -12.17 13.04
N PHE A 211 -8.57 -13.30 12.44
CA PHE A 211 -9.02 -14.62 12.86
C PHE A 211 -8.07 -15.24 13.88
N LEU A 212 -6.76 -15.06 13.67
CA LEU A 212 -5.71 -15.57 14.55
C LEU A 212 -5.59 -14.80 15.86
N SER A 213 -5.84 -13.48 15.83
CA SER A 213 -5.60 -12.58 16.97
C SER A 213 -6.86 -11.79 17.40
N ASN A 214 -8.01 -12.44 17.50
CA ASN A 214 -9.27 -11.80 17.91
C ASN A 214 -9.54 -11.75 19.43
N LYS A 215 -8.65 -12.29 20.28
CA LYS A 215 -8.85 -12.38 21.73
C LYS A 215 -7.65 -11.82 22.51
N GLY A 216 -7.87 -11.57 23.80
CA GLY A 216 -6.82 -11.17 24.74
C GLY A 216 -6.66 -9.66 24.87
N GLU A 217 -5.57 -9.22 25.51
CA GLU A 217 -5.27 -7.80 25.67
C GLU A 217 -4.77 -7.21 24.34
N ARG A 218 -5.27 -6.02 23.97
CA ARG A 218 -4.83 -5.30 22.76
C ARG A 218 -3.61 -4.40 23.01
N HIS A 219 -3.26 -4.17 24.27
CA HIS A 219 -2.19 -3.22 24.62
C HIS A 219 -0.82 -3.71 24.12
N PRO A 220 -0.03 -2.86 23.44
CA PRO A 220 1.26 -3.28 22.88
C PRO A 220 2.19 -3.94 23.91
N LEU A 221 2.30 -3.38 25.12
CA LEU A 221 3.13 -3.95 26.21
C LEU A 221 2.80 -5.39 26.59
N ARG A 222 1.61 -5.88 26.24
CA ARG A 222 1.16 -7.25 26.52
C ARG A 222 1.29 -8.17 25.30
N ARG A 223 1.84 -7.66 24.21
CA ARG A 223 2.08 -8.35 22.94
C ARG A 223 3.52 -8.11 22.46
N PRO A 224 4.54 -8.49 23.24
CA PRO A 224 5.94 -8.23 22.89
C PRO A 224 6.32 -8.81 21.52
N TRP A 225 5.80 -9.99 21.16
CA TRP A 225 6.02 -10.61 19.85
C TRP A 225 5.41 -9.82 18.68
N ALA A 226 4.24 -9.20 18.89
CA ALA A 226 3.64 -8.36 17.86
C ALA A 226 4.43 -7.06 17.67
N ILE A 227 4.90 -6.45 18.76
CA ILE A 227 5.79 -5.29 18.68
C ILE A 227 7.08 -5.69 17.96
N ALA A 228 7.75 -6.75 18.40
CA ALA A 228 9.00 -7.21 17.81
C ALA A 228 8.84 -7.49 16.31
N GLY A 229 7.75 -8.13 15.90
CA GLY A 229 7.43 -8.37 14.48
C GLY A 229 7.24 -7.08 13.69
N VAL A 230 6.43 -6.14 14.18
CA VAL A 230 6.20 -4.84 13.50
C VAL A 230 7.49 -4.02 13.44
N THR A 231 8.25 -3.96 14.54
CA THR A 231 9.55 -3.28 14.59
C THR A 231 10.53 -3.91 13.62
N PHE A 232 10.61 -5.25 13.54
CA PHE A 232 11.44 -5.95 12.57
C PHE A 232 11.05 -5.61 11.12
N ILE A 233 9.75 -5.59 10.81
CA ILE A 233 9.25 -5.21 9.47
C ILE A 233 9.66 -3.77 9.14
N ILE A 234 9.44 -2.82 10.05
CA ILE A 234 9.80 -1.41 9.84
C ILE A 234 11.31 -1.26 9.64
N LEU A 235 12.13 -1.88 10.50
CA LEU A 235 13.59 -1.84 10.38
C LEU A 235 14.07 -2.48 9.07
N SER A 236 13.44 -3.57 8.62
CA SER A 236 13.74 -4.21 7.35
C SER A 236 13.41 -3.30 6.17
N ILE A 237 12.22 -2.68 6.17
CA ILE A 237 11.82 -1.71 5.13
C ILE A 237 12.78 -0.52 5.12
N CYS A 238 13.11 0.07 6.27
CA CYS A 238 14.05 1.19 6.36
C CYS A 238 15.46 0.82 5.89
N SER A 239 15.96 -0.36 6.27
CA SER A 239 17.27 -0.85 5.85
C SER A 239 17.32 -1.09 4.34
N LEU A 240 16.32 -1.78 3.79
CA LEU A 240 16.22 -2.03 2.35
C LEU A 240 16.01 -0.74 1.55
N TRP A 241 15.23 0.20 2.07
CA TRP A 241 15.05 1.52 1.46
C TRP A 241 16.38 2.27 1.37
N TYR A 242 17.16 2.28 2.45
CA TYR A 242 18.48 2.91 2.47
C TYR A 242 19.46 2.24 1.50
N ILE A 243 19.46 0.91 1.44
CA ILE A 243 20.29 0.17 0.50
C ILE A 243 19.83 0.44 -0.93
N GLY A 244 18.54 0.46 -1.22
CA GLY A 244 18.01 0.69 -2.57
C GLY A 244 18.31 2.08 -3.13
N ILE A 245 18.44 3.10 -2.27
CA ILE A 245 18.89 4.43 -2.70
C ILE A 245 20.38 4.43 -3.02
N LYS A 246 21.19 3.67 -2.27
CA LYS A 246 22.65 3.63 -2.40
C LYS A 246 23.15 2.61 -3.42
N ALA A 247 22.35 1.59 -3.71
CA ALA A 247 22.68 0.57 -4.69
C ALA A 247 22.86 1.28 -6.04
N PRO A 248 23.99 1.01 -6.72
CA PRO A 248 24.28 1.61 -8.02
C PRO A 248 23.14 1.32 -8.98
#